data_AF-A0A522XSK9-F1
#
_entry.id   AF-A0A522XSK9-F1
#
_cell.length_a   1.000
_cell.length_b   1.000
_cell.length_c   1.000
_cell.angle_alpha   90.00
_cell.angle_beta   90.00
_cell.angle_gamma   90.00
#
_symmetry.space_group_name_H-M   'P 1'
#
loop_
_entity.id
_entity.type
_entity.pdbx_description
1 polymer ?
#
loop_
_entity_poly.entity_id
_entity_poly.type
_entity_poly.pdbx_seq_one_letter_code
_entity_poly.pdbx_strand_id
1 'polypeptide(L)'
;MNINDLKEKCILIGVSAGIFLPFRLLASQYLAEHWLGNLGFATSVSLLLLFLTKKNKLGRFGEILKNQIRKAVWGKSSGVIIFLLLGFMVYFGSVVILVNQGNTTYRDDKEALFQDIFSKESANSHLKLKGPGTNNAEFAGVSQIRHAEYVFAISYAILNDLTGDWLASVHLILFMEQVEMVGLFWVYRKMFRPVNAA
;
A
#
# COMPACT_ATOMS: atom_id res chain seq x y z
N MET A 1 -18.76 -16.16 -16.10
CA MET A 1 -18.75 -15.29 -14.91
C MET A 1 -20.14 -14.71 -14.76
N ASN A 2 -20.79 -14.84 -13.60
CA ASN A 2 -22.22 -14.53 -13.44
C ASN A 2 -22.41 -13.05 -13.09
N ILE A 3 -23.33 -12.33 -13.76
CA ILE A 3 -23.48 -10.86 -13.61
C ILE A 3 -23.83 -10.45 -12.17
N ASN A 4 -24.58 -11.30 -11.45
CA ASN A 4 -24.91 -11.06 -10.04
C ASN A 4 -23.69 -11.16 -9.12
N ASP A 5 -22.75 -12.08 -9.39
CA ASP A 5 -21.48 -12.20 -8.63
C ASP A 5 -20.58 -10.99 -8.89
N LEU A 6 -20.64 -10.41 -10.11
CA LEU A 6 -19.92 -9.18 -10.43
C LEU A 6 -20.51 -7.95 -9.73
N LYS A 7 -21.85 -7.83 -9.69
CA LYS A 7 -22.53 -6.75 -8.95
C LYS A 7 -22.24 -6.82 -7.45
N GLU A 8 -22.30 -8.01 -6.85
CA GLU A 8 -21.95 -8.20 -5.45
C GLU A 8 -20.49 -7.78 -5.17
N LYS A 9 -19.55 -8.14 -6.04
CA LYS A 9 -18.14 -7.72 -5.91
C LYS A 9 -17.97 -6.22 -6.06
N CYS A 10 -18.63 -5.58 -7.02
CA CYS A 10 -18.59 -4.12 -7.19
C CYS A 10 -19.18 -3.38 -5.99
N ILE A 11 -20.30 -3.87 -5.43
CA ILE A 11 -20.87 -3.29 -4.21
C ILE A 11 -19.91 -3.47 -3.04
N LEU A 12 -19.30 -4.64 -2.91
CA LEU A 12 -18.35 -4.89 -1.82
C LEU A 12 -17.14 -3.97 -1.94
N ILE A 13 -16.54 -3.86 -3.13
CA ILE A 13 -15.40 -2.98 -3.42
C ILE A 13 -15.78 -1.52 -3.22
N GLY A 14 -16.97 -1.10 -3.68
CA GLY A 14 -17.45 0.27 -3.54
C GLY A 14 -17.73 0.67 -2.10
N VAL A 15 -18.30 -0.23 -1.30
CA VAL A 15 -18.53 -0.01 0.13
C VAL A 15 -17.21 -0.05 0.90
N SER A 16 -16.32 -0.99 0.61
CA SER A 16 -15.02 -1.07 1.28
C SER A 16 -14.14 0.12 0.91
N ALA A 17 -13.95 0.43 -0.37
CA ALA A 17 -13.13 1.55 -0.79
C ALA A 17 -13.79 2.91 -0.50
N GLY A 18 -15.10 3.05 -0.67
CA GLY A 18 -15.81 4.31 -0.48
C GLY A 18 -16.05 4.71 0.97
N ILE A 19 -16.12 3.74 1.90
CA ILE A 19 -16.32 4.03 3.33
C ILE A 19 -15.04 3.85 4.11
N PHE A 20 -14.33 2.72 3.96
CA PHE A 20 -13.15 2.46 4.79
C PHE A 20 -11.96 3.33 4.41
N LEU A 21 -11.77 3.69 3.14
CA LEU A 21 -10.61 4.49 2.73
C LEU A 21 -10.71 5.95 3.22
N PRO A 22 -11.82 6.69 3.01
CA PRO A 22 -11.96 8.03 3.58
C PRO A 22 -11.98 8.00 5.10
N PHE A 23 -12.65 7.02 5.71
CA PHE A 23 -12.64 6.85 7.16
C PHE A 23 -11.23 6.61 7.70
N ARG A 24 -10.40 5.82 7.00
CA ARG A 24 -9.02 5.54 7.40
C ARG A 24 -8.10 6.75 7.25
N LEU A 25 -8.30 7.57 6.20
CA LEU A 25 -7.60 8.84 6.06
C LEU A 25 -7.97 9.79 7.22
N LEU A 26 -9.25 9.91 7.55
CA LEU A 26 -9.72 10.70 8.69
C LEU A 26 -9.23 10.14 10.03
N ALA A 27 -9.26 8.82 10.22
CA ALA A 27 -8.75 8.19 11.43
C ALA A 27 -7.24 8.41 11.62
N SER A 28 -6.47 8.41 10.53
CA SER A 28 -5.04 8.75 10.59
C SER A 28 -4.76 10.21 10.92
N GLN A 29 -5.67 11.12 10.55
CA GLN A 29 -5.53 12.55 10.85
C GLN A 29 -5.99 12.91 12.27
N TYR A 30 -6.98 12.21 12.82
CA TYR A 30 -7.66 12.62 14.06
C TYR A 30 -7.51 11.66 15.24
N LEU A 31 -7.28 10.36 15.02
CA LEU A 31 -7.35 9.34 16.08
C LEU A 31 -5.99 8.74 16.47
N ALA A 32 -4.97 8.88 15.62
CA ALA A 32 -3.65 8.36 15.94
C ALA A 32 -2.56 9.17 15.24
N GLU A 33 -1.83 9.98 16.00
CA GLU A 33 -0.55 10.61 15.58
C GLU A 33 0.53 9.56 15.21
N HIS A 34 0.24 8.28 15.41
CA HIS A 34 1.12 7.16 15.11
C HIS A 34 0.43 6.14 14.20
N TRP A 35 1.12 5.73 13.14
CA TRP A 35 0.71 4.71 12.16
C TRP A 35 0.20 3.39 12.82
N LEU A 36 0.70 3.08 14.01
CA LEU A 36 0.31 1.92 14.83
C LEU A 36 -1.13 1.98 15.37
N GLY A 37 -1.68 3.17 15.64
CA GLY A 37 -3.06 3.31 16.12
C GLY A 37 -4.08 3.04 15.02
N ASN A 38 -3.77 3.42 13.78
CA ASN A 38 -4.61 3.15 12.62
C ASN A 38 -4.67 1.64 12.29
N LEU A 39 -3.54 0.94 12.48
CA LEU A 39 -3.45 -0.52 12.35
C LEU A 39 -4.42 -1.26 13.30
N GLY A 40 -4.49 -0.80 14.55
CA GLY A 40 -5.29 -1.43 15.59
C GLY A 40 -6.79 -1.32 15.36
N PHE A 41 -7.27 -0.16 14.91
CA PHE A 41 -8.70 0.11 14.77
C PHE A 41 -9.34 -0.72 13.65
N ALA A 42 -8.78 -0.67 12.44
CA ALA A 42 -9.35 -1.38 11.30
C ALA A 42 -9.26 -2.90 11.44
N THR A 43 -8.15 -3.40 12.02
CA THR A 43 -8.01 -4.80 12.41
C THR A 43 -9.08 -5.19 13.44
N SER A 44 -9.32 -4.36 14.46
CA SER A 44 -10.34 -4.62 15.48
C SER A 44 -11.75 -4.67 14.90
N VAL A 45 -12.11 -3.72 14.03
CA VAL A 45 -13.40 -3.72 13.32
C VAL A 45 -13.53 -4.97 12.44
N SER A 46 -12.50 -5.33 11.69
CA SER A 46 -12.49 -6.52 10.83
C SER A 46 -12.65 -7.81 11.63
N LEU A 47 -11.95 -7.94 12.76
CA LEU A 47 -12.08 -9.09 13.67
C LEU A 47 -13.45 -9.14 14.35
N LEU A 48 -14.03 -7.98 14.70
CA LEU A 48 -15.36 -7.90 15.28
C LEU A 48 -16.44 -8.33 14.28
N LEU A 49 -16.37 -7.85 13.03
CA LEU A 49 -17.23 -8.30 11.93
C LEU A 49 -17.10 -9.80 11.69
N LEU A 50 -15.88 -10.32 11.72
CA LEU A 50 -15.61 -11.75 11.60
C LEU A 50 -16.24 -12.54 12.74
N PHE A 51 -16.07 -12.10 13.99
CA PHE A 51 -16.63 -12.74 15.17
C PHE A 51 -18.15 -12.77 15.14
N LEU A 52 -18.79 -11.64 14.80
CA LEU A 52 -20.24 -11.54 14.63
C LEU A 52 -20.75 -12.43 13.49
N THR A 53 -19.97 -12.54 12.40
CA THR A 53 -20.28 -13.41 11.26
C THR A 53 -20.23 -14.87 11.67
N LYS A 54 -19.21 -15.27 12.44
CA LYS A 54 -19.09 -16.63 12.97
C LYS A 54 -20.23 -16.97 13.93
N LYS A 55 -20.73 -16.00 14.69
CA LYS A 55 -21.90 -16.14 15.57
C LYS A 55 -23.25 -15.99 14.84
N ASN A 56 -23.28 -15.89 13.51
CA ASN A 56 -24.47 -15.67 12.69
C ASN A 56 -25.31 -14.44 13.12
N LYS A 57 -24.70 -13.45 13.79
CA LYS A 57 -25.41 -12.25 14.28
C LYS A 57 -25.60 -11.16 13.21
N LEU A 58 -24.97 -11.32 12.05
CA LEU A 58 -25.03 -10.36 10.92
C LEU A 58 -26.09 -10.73 9.86
N GLY A 59 -26.92 -11.76 10.10
CA GLY A 59 -27.98 -12.18 9.18
C GLY A 59 -27.47 -12.47 7.77
N ARG A 60 -28.21 -12.00 6.75
CA ARG A 60 -27.88 -12.19 5.32
C ARG A 60 -26.53 -11.58 4.92
N PHE A 61 -26.14 -10.46 5.51
CA PHE A 61 -24.85 -9.82 5.21
C PHE A 61 -23.68 -10.70 5.67
N GLY A 62 -23.79 -11.31 6.86
CA GLY A 62 -22.79 -12.25 7.36
C GLY A 62 -22.62 -13.48 6.46
N GLU A 63 -23.72 -13.98 5.89
CA GLU A 63 -23.68 -15.14 4.99
C GLU A 63 -22.98 -14.81 3.66
N ILE A 64 -23.29 -13.65 3.07
CA ILE A 64 -22.60 -13.14 1.87
C ILE A 64 -21.10 -12.95 2.15
N LEU A 65 -20.77 -12.28 3.27
CA LEU A 65 -19.38 -12.02 3.66
C LEU A 65 -18.60 -13.33 3.85
N LYS A 66 -19.18 -14.30 4.55
CA LYS A 66 -18.57 -15.63 4.75
C LYS A 66 -18.33 -16.36 3.43
N ASN A 67 -19.30 -16.32 2.51
CA ASN A 67 -19.18 -16.96 1.20
C ASN A 67 -18.09 -16.31 0.34
N GLN A 68 -18.01 -14.98 0.34
CA GLN A 68 -16.96 -14.26 -0.38
C GLN A 68 -15.58 -14.48 0.23
N ILE A 69 -15.44 -14.46 1.56
CA ILE A 69 -14.18 -14.79 2.25
C ILE A 69 -13.74 -16.22 1.91
N ARG A 70 -14.67 -17.18 1.94
CA ARG A 70 -14.35 -18.58 1.59
C ARG A 70 -13.90 -18.72 0.14
N LYS A 71 -14.56 -18.05 -0.80
CA LYS A 71 -14.15 -17.99 -2.22
C LYS A 71 -12.79 -17.32 -2.39
N ALA A 72 -12.49 -16.26 -1.64
CA ALA A 72 -11.22 -15.54 -1.72
C ALA A 72 -10.06 -16.35 -1.12
N VAL A 73 -10.26 -17.03 0.00
CA VAL A 73 -9.21 -17.73 0.75
C VAL A 73 -8.98 -19.16 0.25
N TRP A 74 -10.03 -19.87 -0.19
CA TRP A 74 -9.95 -21.27 -0.60
C TRP A 74 -10.35 -21.51 -2.06
N GLY A 75 -10.75 -20.47 -2.80
CA GLY A 75 -11.05 -20.60 -4.23
C GLY A 75 -9.80 -20.66 -5.10
N LYS A 76 -9.99 -20.97 -6.38
CA LYS A 76 -8.92 -21.04 -7.39
C LYS A 76 -8.11 -19.74 -7.51
N SER A 77 -8.72 -18.60 -7.18
CA SER A 77 -8.09 -17.28 -7.24
C SER A 77 -7.29 -16.92 -5.99
N SER A 78 -7.26 -17.76 -4.95
CA SER A 78 -6.54 -17.47 -3.70
C SER A 78 -5.07 -17.14 -3.92
N GLY A 79 -4.38 -17.90 -4.79
CA GLY A 79 -2.98 -17.65 -5.13
C GLY A 79 -2.74 -16.30 -5.80
N VAL A 80 -3.67 -15.88 -6.67
CA VAL A 80 -3.60 -14.58 -7.35
C VAL A 80 -3.85 -13.44 -6.36
N ILE A 81 -4.82 -13.61 -5.45
CA ILE A 81 -5.13 -12.60 -4.44
C ILE A 81 -3.93 -12.37 -3.52
N ILE A 82 -3.29 -13.42 -2.99
CA ILE A 82 -2.11 -13.24 -2.13
C ILE A 82 -0.94 -12.65 -2.90
N PHE A 83 -0.73 -13.03 -4.16
CA PHE A 83 0.30 -12.46 -5.00
C PHE A 83 0.08 -10.96 -5.23
N LEU A 84 -1.16 -10.54 -5.52
CA LEU A 84 -1.51 -9.13 -5.68
C LEU A 84 -1.34 -8.35 -4.37
N LEU A 85 -1.78 -8.89 -3.23
CA LEU A 85 -1.58 -8.27 -1.91
C LEU A 85 -0.10 -8.04 -1.62
N LEU A 86 0.75 -9.05 -1.86
CA LEU A 86 2.20 -8.92 -1.68
C LEU A 86 2.82 -7.93 -2.68
N GLY A 87 2.38 -7.96 -3.94
CA GLY A 87 2.83 -7.01 -4.96
C GLY A 87 2.51 -5.56 -4.61
N PHE A 88 1.28 -5.29 -4.17
CA PHE A 88 0.89 -3.96 -3.68
C PHE A 88 1.63 -3.58 -2.40
N MET A 89 1.86 -4.52 -1.49
CA MET A 89 2.65 -4.27 -0.28
C MET A 89 4.08 -3.82 -0.63
N VAL A 90 4.75 -4.52 -1.55
CA VAL A 90 6.09 -4.15 -2.04
C VAL A 90 6.05 -2.80 -2.74
N TYR A 91 5.03 -2.54 -3.57
CA TYR A 91 4.88 -1.27 -4.27
C TYR A 91 4.76 -0.08 -3.30
N PHE A 92 3.77 -0.13 -2.39
CA PHE A 92 3.53 0.98 -1.46
C PHE A 92 4.71 1.18 -0.49
N GLY A 93 5.30 0.08 0.00
CA GLY A 93 6.49 0.15 0.85
C GLY A 93 7.70 0.75 0.13
N SER A 94 7.93 0.36 -1.13
CA SER A 94 9.02 0.91 -1.96
C SER A 94 8.88 2.41 -2.15
N VAL A 95 7.66 2.92 -2.43
CA VAL A 95 7.45 4.37 -2.60
C VAL A 95 7.80 5.14 -1.33
N VAL A 96 7.37 4.64 -0.15
CA VAL A 96 7.71 5.28 1.13
C VAL A 96 9.23 5.31 1.36
N ILE A 97 9.93 4.21 1.06
CA ILE A 97 11.40 4.13 1.17
C ILE A 97 12.06 5.11 0.21
N LEU A 98 11.61 5.17 -1.05
CA LEU A 98 12.17 6.03 -2.09
C LEU A 98 11.99 7.52 -1.75
N VAL A 99 10.83 7.92 -1.24
CA VAL A 99 10.61 9.30 -0.75
C VAL A 99 11.59 9.62 0.38
N ASN A 100 11.73 8.70 1.35
CA ASN A 100 12.65 8.89 2.47
C ASN A 100 14.11 8.99 1.99
N GLN A 101 14.54 8.16 1.05
CA GLN A 101 15.88 8.23 0.47
C GLN A 101 16.12 9.53 -0.32
N GLY A 102 15.14 9.99 -1.09
CA GLY A 102 15.22 11.27 -1.79
C GLY A 102 15.35 12.45 -0.84
N ASN A 103 14.70 12.38 0.33
CA ASN A 103 14.76 13.42 1.37
C ASN A 103 15.98 13.34 2.29
N THR A 104 16.69 12.21 2.32
CA THR A 104 17.86 12.00 3.21
C THR A 104 19.17 11.87 2.44
N THR A 105 19.26 10.88 1.55
CA THR A 105 20.50 10.49 0.85
C THR A 105 20.75 11.37 -0.37
N TYR A 106 19.70 11.66 -1.15
CA TYR A 106 19.80 12.43 -2.40
C TYR A 106 19.27 13.85 -2.27
N ARG A 107 19.20 14.38 -1.04
CA ARG A 107 18.57 15.66 -0.72
C ARG A 107 19.17 16.83 -1.49
N ASP A 108 20.50 16.88 -1.58
CA ASP A 108 21.22 17.96 -2.27
C ASP A 108 20.90 17.94 -3.78
N ASP A 109 20.92 16.76 -4.40
CA ASP A 109 20.63 16.58 -5.82
C ASP A 109 19.15 16.85 -6.12
N LYS A 110 18.25 16.50 -5.20
CA LYS A 110 16.82 16.82 -5.26
C LYS A 110 16.59 18.33 -5.28
N GLU A 111 17.20 19.06 -4.34
CA GLU A 111 17.03 20.51 -4.23
C GLU A 111 17.59 21.24 -5.46
N ALA A 112 18.77 20.83 -5.94
CA ALA A 112 19.38 21.38 -7.13
C ALA A 112 18.49 21.16 -8.38
N LEU A 113 17.91 19.97 -8.53
CA LEU A 113 16.98 19.67 -9.62
C LEU A 113 15.66 20.45 -9.48
N PHE A 114 15.12 20.56 -8.26
CA PHE A 114 13.89 21.29 -8.00
C PHE A 114 14.04 22.77 -8.37
N GLN A 115 15.13 23.41 -7.95
CA GLN A 115 15.41 24.80 -8.29
C GLN A 115 15.57 25.00 -9.80
N ASP A 116 16.24 24.09 -10.51
CA ASP A 116 16.40 24.18 -11.96
C ASP A 116 15.07 24.03 -12.72
N ILE A 117 14.22 23.08 -12.33
CA ILE A 117 12.91 22.86 -12.97
C ILE A 117 11.96 24.05 -12.76
N PHE A 118 11.97 24.66 -11.57
CA PHE A 118 10.97 25.66 -11.19
C PHE A 118 11.47 27.12 -11.24
N SER A 119 12.76 27.36 -11.52
CA SER A 119 13.30 28.72 -11.72
C SER A 119 13.26 29.14 -13.19
N LYS A 120 12.77 30.36 -13.48
CA LYS A 120 12.67 30.93 -14.84
C LYS A 120 14.02 31.14 -15.56
N GLU A 121 15.15 31.00 -14.86
CA GLU A 121 16.51 31.27 -15.36
C GLU A 121 17.22 30.01 -15.91
N SER A 122 16.57 28.85 -15.89
CA SER A 122 17.19 27.52 -16.09
C SER A 122 17.56 27.14 -17.52
N ALA A 123 17.40 28.01 -18.51
CA ALA A 123 17.66 27.65 -19.91
C ALA A 123 19.16 27.36 -20.23
N ASN A 124 20.10 27.63 -19.32
CA ASN A 124 21.55 27.43 -19.54
C ASN A 124 22.33 26.87 -18.33
N SER A 125 21.66 26.26 -17.34
CA SER A 125 22.36 25.73 -16.17
C SER A 125 22.97 24.35 -16.50
N HIS A 126 24.30 24.24 -16.47
CA HIS A 126 24.98 22.93 -16.53
C HIS A 126 24.84 22.24 -15.16
N LEU A 127 23.64 21.74 -14.85
CA LEU A 127 23.34 21.06 -13.60
C LEU A 127 24.18 19.78 -13.49
N LYS A 128 25.16 19.77 -12.58
CA LYS A 128 25.95 18.59 -12.24
C LYS A 128 25.39 17.95 -10.98
N LEU A 129 24.57 16.92 -11.17
CA LEU A 129 24.10 16.07 -10.08
C LEU A 129 25.25 15.17 -9.60
N LYS A 130 25.39 14.96 -8.28
CA LYS A 130 26.40 14.06 -7.72
C LYS A 130 26.10 12.61 -8.13
N GLY A 131 24.82 12.27 -8.25
CA GLY A 131 24.39 10.93 -8.64
C GLY A 131 24.62 9.90 -7.53
N PRO A 132 24.21 8.64 -7.75
CA PRO A 132 24.41 7.59 -6.77
C PRO A 132 25.91 7.23 -6.72
N GLY A 133 26.54 7.40 -5.54
CA GLY A 133 27.98 7.24 -5.37
C GLY A 133 28.49 5.91 -5.93
N THR A 134 29.52 5.95 -6.77
CA THR A 134 30.06 4.77 -7.47
C THR A 134 31.09 4.05 -6.60
N ASN A 135 30.76 2.87 -6.09
CA ASN A 135 31.78 1.94 -5.60
C ASN A 135 32.33 1.13 -6.78
N ASN A 136 33.63 1.24 -7.04
CA ASN A 136 34.33 0.63 -8.18
C ASN A 136 34.40 -0.91 -8.16
N ALA A 137 33.68 -1.58 -7.24
CA ALA A 137 33.70 -3.03 -7.02
C ALA A 137 32.34 -3.71 -7.29
N GLU A 138 31.38 -3.01 -7.89
CA GLU A 138 30.01 -3.51 -8.04
C GLU A 138 29.78 -4.23 -9.38
N PHE A 139 29.01 -5.32 -9.33
CA PHE A 139 28.55 -6.03 -10.52
C PHE A 139 27.68 -5.12 -11.40
N ALA A 140 27.81 -5.21 -12.73
CA ALA A 140 27.15 -4.32 -13.69
C ALA A 140 25.63 -4.19 -13.50
N GLY A 141 24.93 -5.25 -13.08
CA GLY A 141 23.49 -5.21 -12.81
C GLY A 141 23.10 -4.39 -11.57
N VAL A 142 23.97 -4.31 -10.56
CA VAL A 142 23.71 -3.56 -9.32
C VAL A 142 23.79 -2.05 -9.56
N SER A 143 24.70 -1.61 -10.42
CA SER A 143 24.83 -0.20 -10.81
C SER A 143 23.55 0.32 -11.50
N GLN A 144 22.97 -0.46 -12.41
CA GLN A 144 21.72 -0.09 -13.09
C GLN A 144 20.54 0.05 -12.12
N ILE A 145 20.42 -0.87 -11.16
CA ILE A 145 19.38 -0.83 -10.14
C ILE A 145 19.53 0.42 -9.27
N ARG A 146 20.76 0.77 -8.84
CA ARG A 146 21.00 1.96 -8.03
C ARG A 146 20.72 3.26 -8.78
N HIS A 147 20.99 3.31 -10.08
CA HIS A 147 20.59 4.44 -10.92
C HIS A 147 19.07 4.57 -11.04
N ALA A 148 18.35 3.46 -11.21
CA ALA A 148 16.90 3.49 -11.22
C ALA A 148 16.34 3.95 -9.86
N GLU A 149 16.84 3.40 -8.76
CA GLU A 149 16.52 3.81 -7.39
C GLU A 149 16.75 5.30 -7.18
N TYR A 150 17.91 5.82 -7.60
CA TYR A 150 18.25 7.24 -7.53
C TYR A 150 17.23 8.13 -8.26
N VAL A 151 16.92 7.81 -9.53
CA VAL A 151 15.96 8.58 -10.33
C VAL A 151 14.58 8.56 -9.69
N PHE A 152 14.12 7.39 -9.25
CA PHE A 152 12.81 7.27 -8.61
C PHE A 152 12.77 7.97 -7.25
N ALA A 153 13.83 7.88 -6.44
CA ALA A 153 13.90 8.50 -5.12
C ALA A 153 13.79 10.02 -5.20
N ILE A 154 14.57 10.66 -6.08
CA ILE A 154 14.47 12.10 -6.31
C ILE A 154 13.08 12.49 -6.85
N SER A 155 12.59 11.75 -7.85
CA SER A 155 11.29 12.05 -8.47
C SER A 155 10.14 11.96 -7.47
N TYR A 156 10.08 10.88 -6.68
CA TYR A 156 9.05 10.68 -5.68
C TYR A 156 9.17 11.67 -4.52
N ALA A 157 10.39 12.06 -4.12
CA ALA A 157 10.57 13.07 -3.10
C ALA A 157 10.09 14.46 -3.56
N ILE A 158 10.40 14.87 -4.80
CA ILE A 158 9.87 16.11 -5.37
C ILE A 158 8.34 16.07 -5.44
N LEU A 159 7.77 14.96 -5.93
CA LEU A 159 6.31 14.79 -5.95
C LEU A 159 5.72 14.86 -4.54
N ASN A 160 6.38 14.27 -3.54
CA ASN A 160 5.94 14.33 -2.17
C ASN A 160 5.92 15.77 -1.63
N ASP A 161 6.98 16.55 -1.88
CA ASP A 161 7.06 17.97 -1.50
C ASP A 161 5.96 18.80 -2.19
N LEU A 162 5.71 18.56 -3.48
CA LEU A 162 4.64 19.21 -4.24
C LEU A 162 3.23 18.86 -3.71
N THR A 163 3.06 17.67 -3.15
CA THR A 163 1.80 17.25 -2.52
C THR A 163 1.68 17.64 -1.05
N GLY A 164 2.70 18.27 -0.47
CA GLY A 164 2.75 18.61 0.96
C GLY A 164 2.72 17.36 1.86
N ASP A 165 3.61 16.40 1.59
CA ASP A 165 3.76 15.13 2.34
C ASP A 165 2.60 14.13 2.26
N TRP A 166 1.56 14.46 1.50
CA TRP A 166 0.43 13.57 1.30
C TRP A 166 0.81 12.26 0.59
N LEU A 167 1.72 12.32 -0.38
CA LEU A 167 2.12 11.13 -1.15
C LEU A 167 2.66 10.03 -0.22
N ALA A 168 3.67 10.34 0.58
CA ALA A 168 4.25 9.39 1.52
C ALA A 168 3.23 8.93 2.57
N SER A 169 2.42 9.86 3.09
CA SER A 169 1.40 9.56 4.10
C SER A 169 0.35 8.57 3.60
N VAL A 170 -0.20 8.80 2.41
CA VAL A 170 -1.20 7.89 1.80
C VAL A 170 -0.58 6.54 1.47
N HIS A 171 0.64 6.51 0.91
CA HIS A 171 1.32 5.25 0.59
C HIS A 171 1.64 4.45 1.84
N LEU A 172 2.02 5.10 2.95
CA LEU A 172 2.22 4.45 4.24
C LEU A 172 0.92 3.84 4.78
N ILE A 173 -0.20 4.57 4.69
CA ILE A 173 -1.52 4.06 5.11
C ILE A 173 -1.92 2.84 4.28
N LEU A 174 -1.77 2.91 2.94
CA LEU A 174 -2.10 1.81 2.04
C LEU A 174 -1.18 0.61 2.24
N PHE A 175 0.11 0.84 2.52
CA PHE A 175 1.05 -0.21 2.89
C PHE A 175 0.59 -0.96 4.14
N MET A 176 0.24 -0.22 5.20
CA MET A 176 -0.26 -0.79 6.45
C MET A 176 -1.55 -1.59 6.23
N GLU A 177 -2.44 -1.10 5.38
CA GLU A 177 -3.63 -1.85 4.97
C GLU A 177 -3.28 -3.18 4.28
N GLN A 178 -2.26 -3.24 3.42
CA GLN A 178 -1.83 -4.51 2.84
C GLN A 178 -1.30 -5.48 3.91
N VAL A 179 -0.52 -4.99 4.87
CA VAL A 179 -0.01 -5.80 6.00
C VAL A 179 -1.18 -6.40 6.80
N GLU A 180 -2.19 -5.59 7.14
CA GLU A 180 -3.40 -6.06 7.81
C GLU A 180 -4.14 -7.11 6.97
N MET A 181 -4.35 -6.84 5.67
CA MET A 181 -5.07 -7.75 4.79
C MET A 181 -4.36 -9.10 4.66
N VAL A 182 -3.03 -9.12 4.59
CA VAL A 182 -2.23 -10.36 4.62
C VAL A 182 -2.41 -11.10 5.95
N GLY A 183 -2.34 -10.38 7.08
CA GLY A 183 -2.57 -10.95 8.41
C GLY A 183 -3.97 -11.55 8.56
N LEU A 184 -5.00 -10.80 8.15
CA LEU A 184 -6.39 -11.24 8.14
C LEU A 184 -6.57 -12.44 7.23
N PHE A 185 -5.98 -12.44 6.03
CA PHE A 185 -6.03 -13.57 5.11
C PHE A 185 -5.51 -14.86 5.76
N TRP A 186 -4.40 -14.78 6.50
CA TRP A 186 -3.87 -15.90 7.26
C TRP A 186 -4.81 -16.36 8.39
N VAL A 187 -5.34 -15.40 9.16
CA VAL A 187 -6.31 -15.65 10.25
C VAL A 187 -7.59 -16.31 9.72
N TYR A 188 -8.12 -15.86 8.58
CA TYR A 188 -9.27 -16.45 7.89
C TYR A 188 -9.00 -17.88 7.46
N ARG A 189 -7.82 -18.15 6.89
CA ARG A 189 -7.43 -19.50 6.45
C ARG A 189 -7.38 -20.48 7.62
N LYS A 190 -6.99 -20.03 8.81
CA LYS A 190 -6.99 -20.86 10.02
C LYS A 190 -8.39 -21.09 10.59
N MET A 191 -9.25 -20.06 10.63
CA MET A 191 -10.59 -20.16 11.23
C MET A 191 -11.63 -20.87 10.38
N PHE A 192 -11.54 -20.77 9.05
CA PHE A 192 -12.52 -21.33 8.12
C PHE A 192 -11.94 -22.46 7.26
N ARG A 193 -11.08 -23.30 7.85
CA ARG A 193 -10.59 -24.52 7.18
C ARG A 193 -11.77 -25.38 6.73
N PRO A 194 -11.85 -25.79 5.45
CA PRO A 194 -12.86 -26.75 5.00
C PRO A 194 -12.61 -28.11 5.63
N VAL A 195 -13.68 -28.81 6.01
CA VAL A 195 -13.66 -30.10 6.71
C VAL A 195 -12.95 -31.22 5.91
N ASN A 196 -12.80 -31.06 4.59
CA ASN A 196 -12.24 -32.09 3.70
C ASN A 196 -10.74 -31.89 3.36
N ALA A 197 -10.00 -31.08 4.12
CA ALA A 197 -8.57 -30.82 3.90
C ALA A 197 -7.68 -31.44 5.00
N ALA A 198 -8.04 -32.66 5.44
CA ALA A 198 -7.24 -33.53 6.30
C ALA A 198 -6.79 -34.75 5.49
#